data_AF-A0A528TFC3-F1
#
_entry.id   AF-A0A528TFC3-F1
#
_cell.length_a   1.000
_cell.length_b   1.000
_cell.length_c   1.000
_cell.angle_alpha   90.00
_cell.angle_beta   90.00
_cell.angle_gamma   90.00
#
_symmetry.space_group_name_H-M   'P 1'
#
loop_
_entity.id
_entity.type
_entity.pdbx_description
1 polymer ?
#
loop_
_entity_poly.entity_id
_entity_poly.type
_entity_poly.pdbx_seq_one_letter_code
_entity_poly.pdbx_strand_id
1 'polypeptide(L)' 'TLTGLVCVYVTLQLPFSIFMMRNAFDAVPREIEEAARMDGANNVTMLVKVMLPLVWPGVVTIALFAFL' A
#
# COMPACT_ATOMS: atom_id res chain seq x y z
N THR A 1 -18.38 10.94 -21.95
CA THR A 1 -16.92 11.21 -21.98
C THR A 1 -16.22 10.16 -21.14
N LEU A 2 -15.22 9.47 -21.70
CA LEU A 2 -14.50 8.37 -21.01
C LEU A 2 -13.84 8.84 -19.70
N THR A 3 -13.29 10.05 -19.67
CA THR A 3 -12.67 10.65 -18.48
C THR A 3 -13.65 10.84 -17.32
N GLY A 4 -14.92 11.18 -17.60
CA GLY A 4 -15.93 11.37 -16.57
C GLY A 4 -16.29 10.06 -15.85
N LEU A 5 -16.37 8.96 -16.61
CA LEU A 5 -16.55 7.61 -16.06
C LEU A 5 -15.37 7.20 -15.20
N VAL A 6 -14.14 7.40 -15.69
CA VAL A 6 -12.91 7.08 -14.91
C VAL A 6 -12.90 7.84 -13.58
N CYS A 7 -13.22 9.14 -13.56
CA CYS A 7 -13.27 9.90 -12.31
C CYS A 7 -14.29 9.35 -11.30
N VAL A 8 -15.49 8.96 -11.75
CA VAL A 8 -16.52 8.40 -10.86
C VAL A 8 -16.07 7.06 -10.29
N TYR A 9 -15.56 6.15 -11.13
CA TYR A 9 -15.03 4.86 -10.68
C TYR A 9 -13.88 5.02 -9.67
N VAL A 10 -12.91 5.88 -9.99
CA VAL A 10 -11.78 6.15 -9.09
C VAL A 10 -12.26 6.74 -7.76
N THR A 11 -13.20 7.69 -7.78
CA THR A 11 -13.70 8.32 -6.54
C THR A 11 -14.43 7.33 -5.64
N LEU A 12 -15.16 6.37 -6.21
CA LEU A 12 -15.86 5.33 -5.46
C LEU A 12 -14.89 4.27 -4.89
N GLN A 13 -13.88 3.88 -5.67
CA GLN A 13 -12.95 2.81 -5.28
C GLN A 13 -11.77 3.29 -4.41
N LEU A 14 -11.42 4.58 -4.48
CA LEU A 14 -10.35 5.20 -3.72
C LEU A 14 -10.44 4.98 -2.20
N PRO A 15 -11.56 5.30 -1.50
CA PRO A 15 -11.61 5.17 -0.04
C PRO A 15 -11.44 3.72 0.42
N PHE A 16 -12.01 2.77 -0.32
CA PHE A 16 -11.84 1.34 -0.07
C PHE A 16 -10.38 0.91 -0.25
N SER A 17 -9.77 1.31 -1.37
CA SER A 17 -8.37 1.00 -1.68
C SER A 17 -7.41 1.59 -0.64
N ILE A 18 -7.65 2.82 -0.18
CA ILE A 18 -6.86 3.49 0.87
C ILE A 18 -7.00 2.75 2.20
N PHE A 19 -8.22 2.38 2.60
CA PHE A 19 -8.45 1.64 3.83
C PHE A 19 -7.73 0.29 3.81
N MET A 20 -7.83 -0.42 2.69
CA MET A 20 -7.20 -1.73 2.53
C MET A 20 -5.67 -1.62 2.46
N MET A 21 -5.14 -0.58 1.82
CA MET A 21 -3.71 -0.28 1.81
C MET A 21 -3.20 0.01 3.22
N ARG A 22 -3.93 0.81 4.01
CA ARG A 22 -3.62 1.05 5.41
C ARG A 22 -3.56 -0.25 6.22
N ASN A 23 -4.55 -1.13 6.07
CA ASN A 23 -4.54 -2.44 6.75
C ASN A 23 -3.33 -3.28 6.34
N ALA A 24 -2.92 -3.23 5.07
CA ALA A 24 -1.76 -3.96 4.59
C ALA A 24 -0.44 -3.43 5.19
N PHE A 25 -0.33 -2.12 5.43
CA PHE A 25 0.78 -1.53 6.19
C PHE A 25 0.71 -1.83 7.69
N ASP A 26 -0.48 -1.79 8.30
CA ASP A 26 -0.68 -2.11 9.73
C ASP A 26 -0.39 -3.58 10.05
N ALA A 27 -0.49 -4.47 9.05
CA ALA A 27 -0.10 -5.87 9.16
C ALA A 27 1.43 -6.09 9.24
N VAL A 28 2.23 -5.06 8.93
CA VAL A 28 3.69 -5.15 9.04
C VAL A 28 4.10 -5.08 10.51
N PRO A 29 4.78 -6.11 11.05
CA PRO A 29 5.21 -6.09 12.43
C PRO A 29 6.28 -5.02 12.67
N ARG A 30 6.13 -4.27 13.78
CA ARG A 30 7.06 -3.19 14.19
C ARG A 30 8.50 -3.66 14.37
N GLU A 31 8.68 -4.94 14.70
CA GLU A 31 10.01 -5.57 14.84
C GLU A 31 10.84 -5.46 13.55
N ILE A 32 10.20 -5.49 12.37
CA ILE A 32 10.87 -5.36 11.08
C ILE A 32 11.32 -3.91 10.83
N GLU A 33 10.53 -2.95 11.29
CA GLU A 33 10.88 -1.53 11.25
C GLU A 33 12.07 -1.24 12.17
N GLU A 34 12.06 -1.78 13.38
CA GLU A 34 13.16 -1.65 14.34
C GLU A 34 14.44 -2.32 13.82
N ALA A 35 14.35 -3.52 13.24
CA ALA A 35 15.48 -4.21 12.62
C ALA A 35 16.07 -3.41 11.45
N ALA A 36 15.24 -2.91 10.53
CA ALA A 36 15.70 -2.09 9.42
C ALA A 36 16.38 -0.78 9.88
N ARG A 37 15.89 -0.20 10.99
CA ARG A 37 16.48 0.99 11.60
C ARG A 37 17.82 0.69 12.25
N MET A 38 17.97 -0.47 12.89
CA MET A 38 19.24 -0.96 13.44
C MET A 38 20.27 -1.24 12.33
N ASP A 39 19.81 -1.70 11.16
CA ASP A 39 20.63 -1.89 9.96
C ASP A 39 21.04 -0.57 9.26
N GLY A 40 20.67 0.59 9.83
CA GLY A 40 21.03 1.91 9.31
C GLY A 40 20.23 2.33 8.07
N ALA A 41 19.07 1.69 7.81
CA ALA A 41 18.22 2.10 6.70
C ALA A 41 17.64 3.50 6.95
N ASN A 42 17.86 4.42 6.01
CA ASN A 42 17.20 5.73 6.00
C ASN A 42 15.69 5.56 5.76
N ASN A 43 14.84 6.50 6.22
CA ASN A 43 13.37 6.40 6.14
C ASN A 43 12.84 6.07 4.73
N VAL A 44 13.43 6.66 3.69
CA VAL A 44 13.06 6.37 2.29
C VAL A 44 13.47 4.95 1.88
N THR A 45 14.63 4.49 2.35
CA THR A 45 15.12 3.13 2.08
C THR A 45 14.26 2.10 2.79
N MET A 46 13.88 2.37 4.04
CA MET A 46 12.95 1.55 4.80
C MET A 46 11.60 1.43 4.10
N LEU A 47 11.01 2.56 3.68
CA LEU A 47 9.71 2.55 2.99
C LEU A 47 9.76 1.80 1.66
N VAL A 48 10.77 2.06 0.82
CA VAL A 48 10.82 1.51 -0.56
C VAL A 48 11.39 0.09 -0.61
N LYS A 49 12.43 -0.23 0.18
CA LYS A 49 13.11 -1.54 0.11
C LYS A 49 12.65 -2.55 1.15
N VAL A 50 12.01 -2.11 2.25
CA VAL A 50 11.57 -3.02 3.32
C VAL A 50 10.04 -3.09 3.35
N MET A 51 9.36 -1.97 3.57
CA MET A 51 7.90 -1.96 3.70
C MET A 51 7.20 -2.23 2.36
N LEU A 52 7.58 -1.56 1.27
CA LEU A 52 6.94 -1.71 -0.04
C LEU A 52 6.88 -3.18 -0.53
N PRO A 53 7.98 -3.95 -0.56
CA PRO A 53 7.93 -5.35 -0.99
C PRO A 53 7.17 -6.25 -0.02
N LEU A 54 7.15 -5.92 1.27
CA LEU A 54 6.42 -6.69 2.28
C LEU A 54 4.90 -6.50 2.13
N VAL A 55 4.47 -5.30 1.77
CA VAL A 55 3.06 -4.93 1.56
C VAL A 55 2.62 -5.22 0.11
N TRP A 56 3.55 -5.47 -0.82
CA TRP A 56 3.30 -5.82 -2.22
C TRP A 56 2.21 -6.88 -2.46
N PRO A 57 2.20 -8.05 -1.77
CA PRO A 57 1.11 -9.01 -1.92
C PRO A 57 -0.27 -8.44 -1.54
N GLY A 58 -0.32 -7.55 -0.54
CA GLY A 58 -1.52 -6.80 -0.18
C GLY A 58 -1.92 -5.81 -1.28
N VAL A 59 -0.96 -5.09 -1.87
CA VAL A 59 -1.19 -4.15 -2.98
C VAL A 59 -1.78 -4.85 -4.20
N VAL A 60 -1.29 -6.04 -4.55
CA VAL A 60 -1.85 -6.85 -5.65
C VAL A 60 -3.31 -7.20 -5.37
N THR A 61 -3.63 -7.58 -4.14
CA THR A 61 -5.01 -7.89 -3.74
C THR A 61 -5.91 -6.66 -3.86
N ILE A 62 -5.45 -5.50 -3.39
CA ILE A 62 -6.18 -4.22 -3.50
C ILE A 62 -6.43 -3.85 -4.95
N ALA A 63 -5.42 -4.01 -5.81
CA ALA A 63 -5.54 -3.74 -7.23
C ALA A 63 -6.60 -4.63 -7.88
N LEU A 64 -6.61 -5.94 -7.57
CA LEU A 64 -7.64 -6.85 -8.08
C LEU A 64 -9.05 -6.42 -7.66
N PHE A 65 -9.25 -6.05 -6.39
CA PHE A 65 -10.54 -5.51 -5.93
C PHE A 65 -10.88 -4.16 -6.56
N ALA A 66 -9.90 -3.37 -6.98
CA ALA A 66 -10.16 -2.08 -7.62
C ALA A 66 -10.65 -2.21 -9.07
N PHE A 67 -10.42 -3.35 -9.72
CA PHE A 67 -10.89 -3.65 -11.09
C PHE A 67 -12.13 -4.54 -11.16
N LEU A 68 -12.62 -5.03 -10.01
CA LEU A 68 -13.87 -5.79 -9.89
C LEU A 68 -15.07 -4.84 -9.91
#